data_AF-A0A165QUT7-F1
#
_entry.id   AF-A0A165QUT7-F1
#
_cell.length_a   1.000
_cell.length_b   1.000
_cell.length_c   1.000
_cell.angle_alpha   90.00
_cell.angle_beta   90.00
_cell.angle_gamma   90.00
#
_symmetry.space_group_name_H-M   'P 1'
#
loop_
_entity.id
_entity.type
_entity.pdbx_description
1 polymer ?
#
loop_
_entity_poly.entity_id
_entity_poly.type
_entity_poly.pdbx_seq_one_letter_code
_entity_poly.pdbx_strand_id
1 'polypeptide(L)'
;MKVLPSSLLLSIVATFDSIIGDFLKDLITRDPASIDFGDKSFSYRELFKTKEIETLKNNIIDDEVNRLLRDSHKEQVRYIEKLSQTEIINHHERWRNFYEVFERRNQYAHANGVATRAYLEKLKREKYPSEDIAIGSRLELSTSYLHKAVDYLIEFGTLLSFVIWRKGSDDPNPAFGALSDASYFYITKKRTKLAAWLLDFALHKQSRKGVEEMRVRQMYVNLANALRKMDKKEDSEKVLAELDWSATSIDFRICIASIREDVEEVIRLLPAAAASEDISIDAIRNWPVFDWVRSNDKFRDKFFEVFGEQLIIDFESSLQEMPDKPKRDVPESTVH
;
A
#
# COMPACT_ATOMS: atom_id res chain seq x y z
N MET A 1 -26.89 13.52 -4.69
CA MET A 1 -25.42 13.35 -4.81
C MET A 1 -24.89 12.07 -4.14
N LYS A 2 -25.66 10.96 -4.08
CA LYS A 2 -25.28 9.68 -3.41
C LYS A 2 -24.86 8.55 -4.37
N VAL A 3 -25.00 8.76 -5.67
CA VAL A 3 -24.63 7.76 -6.71
C VAL A 3 -23.11 7.66 -6.85
N LEU A 4 -22.41 8.78 -6.71
CA LEU A 4 -20.95 8.87 -6.89
C LEU A 4 -20.14 8.01 -5.89
N PRO A 5 -20.40 8.05 -4.57
CA PRO A 5 -19.67 7.20 -3.62
C PRO A 5 -19.86 5.70 -3.89
N SER A 6 -21.08 5.28 -4.22
CA SER A 6 -21.38 3.88 -4.52
C SER A 6 -20.75 3.41 -5.83
N SER A 7 -20.78 4.24 -6.88
CA SER A 7 -20.12 3.90 -8.14
C SER A 7 -18.61 3.81 -7.97
N LEU A 8 -18.02 4.68 -7.15
CA LEU A 8 -16.59 4.62 -6.83
C LEU A 8 -16.23 3.32 -6.10
N LEU A 9 -16.97 2.94 -5.06
CA LEU A 9 -16.73 1.67 -4.36
C LEU A 9 -16.85 0.47 -5.31
N LEU A 10 -17.89 0.45 -6.16
CA LEU A 10 -18.08 -0.60 -7.16
C LEU A 10 -16.91 -0.68 -8.15
N SER A 11 -16.46 0.46 -8.69
CA SER A 11 -15.34 0.52 -9.62
C SER A 11 -14.02 0.10 -8.99
N ILE A 12 -13.70 0.57 -7.78
CA ILE A 12 -12.43 0.22 -7.12
C ILE A 12 -12.38 -1.29 -6.86
N VAL A 13 -13.49 -1.88 -6.38
CA VAL A 13 -13.55 -3.32 -6.15
C VAL A 13 -13.48 -4.09 -7.47
N ALA A 14 -14.13 -3.63 -8.53
CA ALA A 14 -14.01 -4.26 -9.84
C ALA A 14 -12.58 -4.23 -10.39
N THR A 15 -11.86 -3.11 -10.23
CA THR A 15 -10.43 -3.03 -10.56
C THR A 15 -9.61 -4.02 -9.74
N PHE A 16 -9.94 -4.18 -8.46
CA PHE A 16 -9.28 -5.15 -7.60
C PHE A 16 -9.58 -6.61 -8.02
N ASP A 17 -10.81 -6.91 -8.43
CA ASP A 17 -11.20 -8.22 -8.98
C ASP A 17 -10.36 -8.57 -10.22
N SER A 18 -10.09 -7.60 -11.10
CA SER A 18 -9.19 -7.79 -12.24
C SER A 18 -7.76 -8.15 -11.80
N ILE A 19 -7.23 -7.44 -10.80
CA ILE A 19 -5.89 -7.72 -10.24
C ILE A 19 -5.81 -9.13 -9.65
N ILE A 20 -6.84 -9.57 -8.92
CA ILE A 20 -6.90 -10.95 -8.42
C ILE A 20 -6.96 -11.96 -9.56
N GLY A 21 -7.71 -11.67 -10.62
CA GLY A 21 -7.75 -12.50 -11.83
C GLY A 21 -6.37 -12.67 -12.47
N ASP A 22 -5.62 -11.58 -12.59
CA ASP A 22 -4.25 -11.60 -13.12
C ASP A 22 -3.32 -12.44 -12.23
N PHE A 23 -3.40 -12.30 -10.90
CA PHE A 23 -2.60 -13.14 -9.98
C PHE A 23 -2.95 -14.62 -10.07
N LEU A 24 -4.24 -14.96 -10.14
CA LEU A 24 -4.68 -16.35 -10.30
C LEU A 24 -4.14 -16.92 -11.61
N LYS A 25 -4.26 -16.16 -12.70
CA LYS A 25 -3.75 -16.55 -14.02
C LYS A 25 -2.25 -16.78 -13.99
N ASP A 26 -1.48 -15.88 -13.42
CA ASP A 26 -0.02 -15.99 -13.29
C ASP A 26 0.38 -17.22 -12.46
N LEU A 27 -0.26 -17.43 -11.30
CA LEU A 27 0.03 -18.57 -10.43
C LEU A 27 -0.28 -19.91 -11.10
N ILE A 28 -1.46 -20.02 -11.72
CA ILE A 28 -1.89 -21.23 -12.43
C ILE A 28 -0.99 -21.48 -13.65
N THR A 29 -0.55 -20.44 -14.35
CA THR A 29 0.35 -20.58 -15.51
C THR A 29 1.73 -21.10 -15.09
N ARG A 30 2.23 -20.71 -13.90
CA ARG A 30 3.52 -21.18 -13.36
C ARG A 30 3.47 -22.65 -12.93
N ASP A 31 2.34 -23.10 -12.39
CA ASP A 31 2.13 -24.50 -12.03
C ASP A 31 0.77 -25.01 -12.52
N PRO A 32 0.63 -25.35 -13.81
CA PRO A 32 -0.64 -25.84 -14.34
C PRO A 32 -1.08 -27.17 -13.73
N ALA A 33 -0.15 -27.94 -13.15
CA ALA A 33 -0.44 -29.20 -12.48
C ALA A 33 -1.17 -29.00 -11.14
N SER A 34 -1.15 -27.78 -10.59
CA SER A 34 -1.89 -27.41 -9.38
C SER A 34 -3.41 -27.28 -9.59
N ILE A 35 -3.86 -27.17 -10.84
CA ILE A 35 -5.28 -27.14 -11.18
C ILE A 35 -5.87 -28.50 -10.84
N ASP A 36 -6.85 -28.50 -9.95
CA ASP A 36 -7.71 -29.67 -9.76
C ASP A 36 -8.72 -29.71 -10.91
N PHE A 37 -8.39 -30.45 -11.96
CA PHE A 37 -9.28 -30.64 -13.09
C PHE A 37 -10.52 -31.48 -12.72
N GLY A 38 -10.55 -32.10 -11.54
CA GLY A 38 -11.59 -33.08 -11.18
C GLY A 38 -11.78 -34.14 -12.27
N ASP A 39 -13.04 -34.51 -12.52
CA ASP A 39 -13.44 -35.42 -13.61
C ASP A 39 -13.68 -34.69 -14.96
N LYS A 40 -13.09 -33.50 -15.19
CA LYS A 40 -13.28 -32.77 -16.47
C LYS A 40 -12.76 -33.60 -17.64
N SER A 41 -13.67 -34.27 -18.35
CA SER A 41 -13.39 -34.99 -19.59
C SER A 41 -13.45 -34.05 -20.78
N PHE A 42 -12.38 -33.98 -21.58
CA PHE A 42 -12.41 -33.25 -22.85
C PHE A 42 -13.01 -34.12 -23.94
N SER A 43 -13.88 -33.54 -24.75
CA SER A 43 -14.35 -34.23 -25.96
C SER A 43 -13.26 -34.22 -27.02
N TYR A 44 -13.12 -35.31 -27.79
CA TYR A 44 -12.23 -35.32 -28.97
C TYR A 44 -12.51 -34.15 -29.91
N ARG A 45 -13.76 -33.68 -30.00
CA ARG A 45 -14.16 -32.54 -30.82
C ARG A 45 -13.49 -31.23 -30.39
N GLU A 46 -13.22 -31.03 -29.11
CA GLU A 46 -12.52 -29.84 -28.60
C GLU A 46 -11.03 -29.90 -28.93
N LEU A 47 -10.41 -31.07 -28.77
CA LEU A 47 -9.01 -31.31 -29.15
C LEU A 47 -8.76 -31.05 -30.65
N PHE A 48 -9.70 -31.47 -31.52
CA PHE A 48 -9.59 -31.25 -32.96
C PHE A 48 -10.02 -29.85 -33.44
N LYS A 49 -10.69 -29.05 -32.59
CA LYS A 49 -11.06 -27.65 -32.91
C LYS A 49 -9.92 -26.68 -32.69
N THR A 50 -9.07 -26.93 -31.71
CA THR A 50 -7.88 -26.12 -31.44
C THR A 50 -6.73 -26.60 -32.33
N LYS A 51 -6.18 -25.73 -33.18
CA LYS A 51 -5.01 -26.07 -34.02
C LYS A 51 -3.73 -26.23 -33.20
N GLU A 52 -3.71 -25.73 -31.96
CA GLU A 52 -2.55 -25.69 -31.08
C GLU A 52 -2.94 -26.07 -29.65
N ILE A 53 -2.15 -26.97 -29.05
CA ILE A 53 -2.32 -27.43 -27.67
C ILE A 53 -2.19 -26.26 -26.67
N GLU A 54 -1.35 -25.27 -26.96
CA GLU A 54 -1.19 -24.08 -26.12
C GLU A 54 -2.47 -23.24 -26.05
N THR A 55 -3.21 -23.13 -27.16
CA THR A 55 -4.53 -22.47 -27.16
C THR A 55 -5.49 -23.21 -26.23
N LEU A 56 -5.49 -24.54 -26.25
CA LEU A 56 -6.33 -25.34 -25.36
C LEU A 56 -5.95 -25.15 -23.89
N LYS A 57 -4.64 -25.14 -23.56
CA LYS A 57 -4.16 -24.88 -22.20
C LYS A 57 -4.62 -23.51 -21.69
N ASN A 58 -4.44 -22.46 -22.48
CA ASN A 58 -4.85 -21.11 -22.11
C ASN A 58 -6.35 -21.00 -21.86
N ASN A 59 -7.18 -21.64 -22.70
CA ASN A 59 -8.63 -21.66 -22.49
C ASN A 59 -8.99 -22.33 -21.15
N ILE A 60 -8.30 -23.42 -20.78
CA ILE A 60 -8.58 -24.10 -19.51
C ILE A 60 -8.18 -23.24 -18.31
N ILE A 61 -7.04 -22.56 -18.40
CA ILE A 61 -6.59 -21.60 -17.38
C ILE A 61 -7.62 -20.48 -17.24
N ASP A 62 -8.06 -19.89 -18.35
CA ASP A 62 -9.04 -18.80 -18.35
C ASP A 62 -10.39 -19.26 -17.78
N ASP A 63 -10.86 -20.48 -18.10
CA ASP A 63 -12.08 -21.05 -17.54
C ASP A 63 -11.97 -21.26 -16.02
N GLU A 64 -10.83 -21.73 -15.53
CA GLU A 64 -10.60 -21.92 -14.10
C GLU A 64 -10.50 -20.59 -13.35
N VAL A 65 -9.80 -19.59 -13.90
CA VAL A 65 -9.75 -18.23 -13.34
C VAL A 65 -11.16 -17.63 -13.30
N ASN A 66 -11.93 -17.74 -14.38
CA ASN A 66 -13.31 -17.25 -14.43
C ASN A 66 -14.24 -17.94 -13.42
N ARG A 67 -14.02 -19.25 -13.15
CA ARG A 67 -14.72 -19.97 -12.10
C ARG A 67 -14.39 -19.39 -10.73
N LEU A 68 -13.10 -19.23 -10.42
CA LEU A 68 -12.61 -18.71 -9.15
C LEU A 68 -13.07 -17.27 -8.88
N LEU A 69 -13.09 -16.41 -9.90
CA LEU A 69 -13.56 -15.02 -9.78
C LEU A 69 -15.05 -14.92 -9.40
N ARG A 70 -15.84 -15.98 -9.57
CA ARG A 70 -17.25 -16.04 -9.12
C ARG A 70 -17.39 -16.47 -7.66
N ASP A 71 -16.35 -17.09 -7.10
CA ASP A 71 -16.33 -17.46 -5.68
C ASP A 71 -16.16 -16.22 -4.80
N SER A 72 -16.34 -16.37 -3.49
CA SER A 72 -16.08 -15.26 -2.57
C SER A 72 -14.60 -14.88 -2.54
N HIS A 73 -14.28 -13.61 -2.27
CA HIS A 73 -12.89 -13.14 -2.11
C HIS A 73 -12.10 -13.95 -1.08
N LYS A 74 -12.76 -14.48 -0.06
CA LYS A 74 -12.12 -15.37 0.91
C LYS A 74 -11.66 -16.68 0.27
N GLU A 75 -12.49 -17.29 -0.57
CA GLU A 75 -12.12 -18.52 -1.27
C GLU A 75 -11.07 -18.26 -2.36
N GLN A 76 -11.16 -17.12 -3.06
CA GLN A 76 -10.13 -16.68 -4.01
C GLN A 76 -8.76 -16.56 -3.32
N VAL A 77 -8.71 -15.90 -2.15
CA VAL A 77 -7.47 -15.77 -1.38
C VAL A 77 -6.99 -17.13 -0.86
N ARG A 78 -7.87 -17.99 -0.35
CA ARG A 78 -7.48 -19.36 0.06
C ARG A 78 -6.89 -20.17 -1.09
N TYR A 79 -7.42 -20.01 -2.29
CA TYR A 79 -6.88 -20.67 -3.45
C TYR A 79 -5.45 -20.17 -3.74
N ILE A 80 -5.23 -18.86 -3.64
CA ILE A 80 -3.88 -18.27 -3.75
C ILE A 80 -2.95 -18.75 -2.64
N GLU A 81 -3.41 -18.84 -1.40
CA GLU A 81 -2.65 -19.39 -0.26
C GLU A 81 -2.19 -20.82 -0.53
N LYS A 82 -3.08 -21.65 -1.10
CA LYS A 82 -2.78 -23.03 -1.51
C LYS A 82 -1.70 -23.07 -2.58
N LEU A 83 -1.86 -22.28 -3.65
CA LEU A 83 -0.90 -22.27 -4.77
C LEU A 83 0.47 -21.70 -4.39
N SER A 84 0.48 -20.62 -3.59
CA SER A 84 1.70 -19.95 -3.15
C SER A 84 2.34 -20.59 -1.90
N GLN A 85 1.68 -21.58 -1.31
CA GLN A 85 2.07 -22.20 -0.03
C GLN A 85 2.39 -21.14 1.03
N THR A 86 1.47 -20.20 1.22
CA THR A 86 1.60 -19.08 2.17
C THR A 86 0.31 -18.87 2.94
N GLU A 87 0.42 -18.58 4.23
CA GLU A 87 -0.72 -18.15 5.05
C GLU A 87 -0.82 -16.62 5.06
N ILE A 88 -1.88 -16.09 4.44
CA ILE A 88 -2.19 -14.68 4.25
C ILE A 88 -3.33 -14.26 5.19
N ILE A 89 -4.47 -14.98 5.17
CA ILE A 89 -5.69 -14.66 5.93
C ILE A 89 -5.40 -14.62 7.43
N ASN A 90 -4.65 -15.60 7.94
CA ASN A 90 -4.38 -15.74 9.37
C ASN A 90 -3.30 -14.77 9.87
N HIS A 91 -2.42 -14.30 8.99
CA HIS A 91 -1.30 -13.42 9.35
C HIS A 91 -1.53 -11.95 9.01
N HIS A 92 -2.53 -11.66 8.17
CA HIS A 92 -2.87 -10.30 7.82
C HIS A 92 -3.78 -9.68 8.90
N GLU A 93 -3.20 -8.84 9.75
CA GLU A 93 -3.89 -8.17 10.86
C GLU A 93 -5.18 -7.43 10.45
N ARG A 94 -5.21 -6.94 9.21
CA ARG A 94 -6.31 -6.15 8.64
C ARG A 94 -7.23 -6.96 7.73
N TRP A 95 -7.14 -8.29 7.75
CA TRP A 95 -7.99 -9.18 6.96
C TRP A 95 -9.47 -8.87 7.08
N ARG A 96 -9.98 -8.70 8.31
CA ARG A 96 -11.38 -8.37 8.55
C ARG A 96 -11.81 -7.07 7.87
N ASN A 97 -10.93 -6.08 7.80
CA ASN A 97 -11.20 -4.79 7.18
C ASN A 97 -11.21 -4.90 5.65
N PHE A 98 -10.23 -5.61 5.10
CA PHE A 98 -10.20 -5.95 3.67
C PHE A 98 -11.46 -6.73 3.26
N TYR A 99 -11.82 -7.79 4.00
CA TYR A 99 -13.00 -8.61 3.74
C TYR A 99 -14.30 -7.79 3.77
N GLU A 100 -14.44 -6.89 4.75
CA GLU A 100 -15.64 -6.07 4.89
C GLU A 100 -15.87 -5.12 3.71
N VAL A 101 -14.81 -4.65 3.03
CA VAL A 101 -14.95 -3.80 1.82
C VAL A 101 -15.75 -4.53 0.73
N PHE A 102 -15.46 -5.80 0.49
CA PHE A 102 -16.19 -6.60 -0.50
C PHE A 102 -17.62 -6.88 -0.07
N GLU A 103 -17.84 -7.23 1.20
CA GLU A 103 -19.18 -7.47 1.70
C GLU A 103 -20.04 -6.20 1.70
N ARG A 104 -19.45 -5.03 1.96
CA ARG A 104 -20.14 -3.74 1.82
C ARG A 104 -20.44 -3.43 0.36
N ARG A 105 -19.50 -3.68 -0.56
CA ARG A 105 -19.76 -3.56 -2.00
C ARG A 105 -20.92 -4.45 -2.42
N ASN A 106 -21.01 -5.68 -1.92
CA ASN A 106 -22.11 -6.59 -2.21
C ASN A 106 -23.46 -6.05 -1.73
N GLN A 107 -23.50 -5.39 -0.55
CA GLN A 107 -24.72 -4.71 -0.11
C GLN A 107 -25.11 -3.58 -1.07
N TYR A 108 -24.15 -2.81 -1.57
CA TYR A 108 -24.42 -1.76 -2.55
C TYR A 108 -24.88 -2.29 -3.91
N ALA A 109 -24.34 -3.42 -4.37
CA ALA A 109 -24.72 -4.06 -5.63
C ALA A 109 -26.09 -4.74 -5.57
N HIS A 110 -26.43 -5.40 -4.46
CA HIS A 110 -27.58 -6.33 -4.41
C HIS A 110 -28.64 -5.99 -3.36
N ALA A 111 -28.31 -5.17 -2.36
CA ALA A 111 -29.21 -4.79 -1.28
C ALA A 111 -29.41 -3.27 -1.18
N ASN A 112 -29.10 -2.52 -2.26
CA ASN A 112 -29.19 -1.05 -2.29
C ASN A 112 -28.48 -0.38 -1.09
N GLY A 113 -27.33 -0.92 -0.67
CA GLY A 113 -26.53 -0.40 0.44
C GLY A 113 -27.17 -0.56 1.82
N VAL A 114 -28.13 -1.47 1.98
CA VAL A 114 -28.79 -1.78 3.26
C VAL A 114 -28.09 -2.93 3.97
N ALA A 115 -27.91 -2.82 5.28
CA ALA A 115 -27.35 -3.88 6.12
C ALA A 115 -28.34 -5.05 6.27
N THR A 116 -28.01 -6.21 5.69
CA THR A 116 -28.81 -7.43 5.80
C THR A 116 -28.34 -8.30 6.99
N ARG A 117 -29.20 -9.23 7.45
CA ARG A 117 -28.80 -10.22 8.48
C ARG A 117 -27.59 -11.04 8.03
N ALA A 118 -27.61 -11.51 6.78
CA ALA A 118 -26.52 -12.29 6.20
C ALA A 118 -25.19 -11.51 6.17
N TYR A 119 -25.22 -10.21 5.88
CA TYR A 119 -24.04 -9.34 5.95
C TYR A 119 -23.45 -9.29 7.37
N LEU A 120 -24.27 -9.02 8.38
CA LEU A 120 -23.79 -8.94 9.77
C LEU A 120 -23.28 -10.29 10.30
N GLU A 121 -23.89 -11.40 9.89
CA GLU A 121 -23.41 -12.75 10.24
C GLU A 121 -22.02 -13.04 9.67
N LYS A 122 -21.76 -12.63 8.42
CA LYS A 122 -20.43 -12.73 7.81
C LYS A 122 -19.40 -11.88 8.55
N LEU A 123 -19.73 -10.63 8.88
CA LEU A 123 -18.84 -9.74 9.64
C LEU A 123 -18.51 -10.29 11.03
N LYS A 124 -19.51 -10.80 11.74
CA LYS A 124 -19.33 -11.45 13.04
C LYS A 124 -18.37 -12.65 12.94
N ARG A 125 -18.51 -13.48 11.91
CA ARG A 125 -17.62 -14.64 11.68
C ARG A 125 -16.17 -14.22 11.45
N GLU A 126 -15.94 -13.12 10.75
CA GLU A 126 -14.59 -12.56 10.53
C GLU A 126 -14.13 -11.60 11.65
N LYS A 127 -14.86 -11.52 12.78
CA LYS A 127 -14.53 -10.68 13.93
C LYS A 127 -14.38 -9.19 13.58
N TYR A 128 -15.15 -8.73 12.61
CA TYR A 128 -15.28 -7.30 12.30
C TYR A 128 -16.25 -6.63 13.29
N PRO A 129 -15.90 -5.48 13.89
CA PRO A 129 -16.77 -4.78 14.82
C PRO A 129 -17.99 -4.22 14.08
N SER A 130 -19.15 -4.83 14.30
CA SER A 130 -20.41 -4.48 13.62
C SER A 130 -21.58 -4.31 14.60
N GLU A 131 -21.29 -4.16 15.89
CA GLU A 131 -22.29 -4.05 16.96
C GLU A 131 -23.16 -2.81 16.80
N ASP A 132 -22.60 -1.73 16.24
CA ASP A 132 -23.29 -0.46 16.02
C ASP A 132 -24.12 -0.44 14.71
N ILE A 133 -24.09 -1.52 13.92
CA ILE A 133 -24.78 -1.60 12.63
C ILE A 133 -26.10 -2.35 12.79
N ALA A 134 -27.22 -1.60 12.82
CA ALA A 134 -28.55 -2.20 12.89
C ALA A 134 -28.96 -2.86 11.56
N ILE A 135 -29.65 -4.00 11.63
CA ILE A 135 -30.28 -4.63 10.46
C ILE A 135 -31.26 -3.63 9.82
N GLY A 136 -31.23 -3.52 8.50
CA GLY A 136 -32.08 -2.58 7.74
C GLY A 136 -31.53 -1.15 7.70
N SER A 137 -30.46 -0.83 8.44
CA SER A 137 -29.82 0.48 8.36
C SER A 137 -29.09 0.66 7.02
N ARG A 138 -28.96 1.92 6.59
CA ARG A 138 -28.17 2.27 5.41
C ARG A 138 -26.69 2.30 5.79
N LEU A 139 -25.86 1.57 5.05
CA LEU A 139 -24.41 1.58 5.22
C LEU A 139 -23.84 2.85 4.59
N GLU A 140 -23.40 3.82 5.39
CA GLU A 140 -22.83 5.05 4.86
C GLU A 140 -21.48 4.82 4.14
N LEU A 141 -21.27 5.54 3.04
CA LEU A 141 -19.99 5.62 2.31
C LEU A 141 -19.41 7.02 2.45
N SER A 142 -18.95 7.35 3.65
CA SER A 142 -18.27 8.61 3.89
C SER A 142 -16.95 8.68 3.12
N THR A 143 -16.44 9.88 2.87
CA THR A 143 -15.11 10.09 2.27
C THR A 143 -14.03 9.33 3.03
N SER A 144 -14.06 9.37 4.37
CA SER A 144 -13.13 8.62 5.22
C SER A 144 -13.22 7.11 5.01
N TYR A 145 -14.44 6.57 4.88
CA TYR A 145 -14.62 5.14 4.58
C TYR A 145 -14.00 4.78 3.23
N LEU A 146 -14.26 5.56 2.18
CA LEU A 146 -13.73 5.29 0.84
C LEU A 146 -12.20 5.35 0.79
N HIS A 147 -11.58 6.32 1.46
CA HIS A 147 -10.12 6.36 1.59
C HIS A 147 -9.56 5.11 2.28
N LYS A 148 -10.16 4.70 3.41
CA LYS A 148 -9.74 3.48 4.11
C LYS A 148 -9.94 2.23 3.27
N ALA A 149 -11.06 2.13 2.55
CA ALA A 149 -11.32 1.01 1.65
C ALA A 149 -10.25 0.91 0.56
N VAL A 150 -9.88 2.03 -0.06
CA VAL A 150 -8.77 2.09 -1.03
C VAL A 150 -7.46 1.66 -0.37
N ASP A 151 -7.14 2.16 0.83
CA ASP A 151 -5.90 1.80 1.51
C ASP A 151 -5.85 0.30 1.84
N TYR A 152 -6.95 -0.31 2.29
CA TYR A 152 -7.01 -1.76 2.55
C TYR A 152 -6.83 -2.60 1.28
N LEU A 153 -7.43 -2.18 0.16
CA LEU A 153 -7.28 -2.87 -1.12
C LEU A 153 -5.86 -2.73 -1.67
N ILE A 154 -5.29 -1.54 -1.63
CA ILE A 154 -3.90 -1.30 -2.05
C ILE A 154 -2.95 -2.10 -1.17
N GLU A 155 -3.10 -2.02 0.16
CA GLU A 155 -2.27 -2.77 1.10
C GLU A 155 -2.28 -4.26 0.78
N PHE A 156 -3.48 -4.86 0.72
CA PHE A 156 -3.60 -6.29 0.48
C PHE A 156 -3.07 -6.68 -0.90
N GLY A 157 -3.39 -5.90 -1.94
CA GLY A 157 -2.90 -6.14 -3.29
C GLY A 157 -1.37 -6.08 -3.37
N THR A 158 -0.73 -5.07 -2.78
CA THR A 158 0.74 -4.95 -2.76
C THR A 158 1.40 -6.07 -1.98
N LEU A 159 0.87 -6.43 -0.81
CA LEU A 159 1.40 -7.55 -0.01
C LEU A 159 1.25 -8.88 -0.73
N LEU A 160 0.11 -9.09 -1.39
CA LEU A 160 -0.14 -10.28 -2.20
C LEU A 160 0.83 -10.39 -3.37
N SER A 161 1.02 -9.31 -4.14
CA SER A 161 2.04 -9.25 -5.21
C SER A 161 3.42 -9.60 -4.68
N PHE A 162 3.81 -9.00 -3.56
CA PHE A 162 5.11 -9.22 -2.94
C PHE A 162 5.31 -10.70 -2.58
N VAL A 163 4.33 -11.31 -1.91
CA VAL A 163 4.39 -12.74 -1.52
C VAL A 163 4.46 -13.64 -2.74
N ILE A 164 3.58 -13.44 -3.74
CA ILE A 164 3.54 -14.25 -4.97
C ILE A 164 4.85 -14.14 -5.74
N TRP A 165 5.41 -12.94 -5.86
CA TRP A 165 6.68 -12.73 -6.55
C TRP A 165 7.80 -13.50 -5.85
N ARG A 166 7.96 -13.34 -4.53
CA ARG A 166 9.01 -14.04 -3.78
C ARG A 166 8.89 -15.55 -3.80
N LYS A 167 7.67 -16.09 -3.92
CA LYS A 167 7.46 -17.53 -4.03
C LYS A 167 7.75 -18.08 -5.43
N GLY A 168 7.62 -17.24 -6.45
CA GLY A 168 7.91 -17.61 -7.84
C GLY A 168 9.31 -17.29 -8.32
N SER A 169 10.21 -16.82 -7.45
CA SER A 169 11.58 -16.43 -7.83
C SER A 169 12.56 -16.75 -6.70
N ASP A 170 13.75 -17.24 -7.06
CA ASP A 170 14.86 -17.48 -6.13
C ASP A 170 15.55 -16.18 -5.69
N ASP A 171 15.43 -15.11 -6.47
CA ASP A 171 15.98 -13.79 -6.14
C ASP A 171 14.91 -12.91 -5.47
N PRO A 172 15.08 -12.56 -4.18
CA PRO A 172 14.10 -11.73 -3.47
C PRO A 172 14.20 -10.24 -3.83
N ASN A 173 15.31 -9.77 -4.44
CA ASN A 173 15.60 -8.35 -4.58
C ASN A 173 14.58 -7.58 -5.42
N PRO A 174 14.08 -8.09 -6.57
CA PRO A 174 13.05 -7.40 -7.34
C PRO A 174 11.77 -7.15 -6.54
N ALA A 175 11.32 -8.13 -5.76
CA ALA A 175 10.11 -8.01 -4.94
C ALA A 175 10.28 -6.99 -3.80
N PHE A 176 11.40 -7.06 -3.08
CA PHE A 176 11.72 -6.08 -2.04
C PHE A 176 11.92 -4.67 -2.62
N GLY A 177 12.49 -4.56 -3.82
CA GLY A 177 12.64 -3.29 -4.51
C GLY A 177 11.32 -2.65 -4.88
N ALA A 178 10.44 -3.40 -5.54
CA ALA A 178 9.11 -2.91 -5.88
C ALA A 178 8.32 -2.47 -4.64
N LEU A 179 8.40 -3.23 -3.53
CA LEU A 179 7.75 -2.84 -2.28
C LEU A 179 8.37 -1.59 -1.64
N SER A 180 9.70 -1.47 -1.67
CA SER A 180 10.40 -0.28 -1.18
C SER A 180 10.01 0.98 -1.97
N ASP A 181 9.98 0.88 -3.31
CA ASP A 181 9.62 1.99 -4.19
C ASP A 181 8.15 2.40 -4.02
N ALA A 182 7.25 1.42 -3.93
CA ALA A 182 5.84 1.67 -3.64
C ALA A 182 5.66 2.35 -2.27
N SER A 183 6.40 1.90 -1.26
CA SER A 183 6.34 2.50 0.09
C SER A 183 6.85 3.94 0.09
N TYR A 184 7.97 4.21 -0.58
CA TYR A 184 8.48 5.58 -0.77
C TYR A 184 7.44 6.45 -1.47
N PHE A 185 6.84 5.98 -2.57
CA PHE A 185 5.76 6.68 -3.25
C PHE A 185 4.61 7.00 -2.29
N TYR A 186 4.14 6.06 -1.47
CA TYR A 186 3.07 6.32 -0.51
C TYR A 186 3.45 7.34 0.57
N ILE A 187 4.71 7.38 1.02
CA ILE A 187 5.20 8.44 1.91
C ILE A 187 5.08 9.80 1.21
N THR A 188 5.53 9.92 -0.04
CA THR A 188 5.44 11.19 -0.80
C THR A 188 3.98 11.65 -1.00
N LYS A 189 3.03 10.71 -1.08
CA LYS A 189 1.60 10.99 -1.19
C LYS A 189 0.90 11.17 0.16
N LYS A 190 1.65 11.37 1.25
CA LYS A 190 1.15 11.53 2.63
C LYS A 190 0.29 10.34 3.10
N ARG A 191 0.42 9.17 2.45
CA ARG A 191 -0.20 7.89 2.85
C ARG A 191 0.74 7.11 3.75
N THR A 192 1.27 7.81 4.75
CA THR A 192 2.37 7.34 5.59
C THR A 192 2.04 6.06 6.35
N LYS A 193 0.80 5.94 6.83
CA LYS A 193 0.32 4.76 7.55
C LYS A 193 0.36 3.49 6.68
N LEU A 194 -0.04 3.61 5.41
CA LEU A 194 0.05 2.52 4.45
C LEU A 194 1.50 2.13 4.18
N ALA A 195 2.39 3.09 3.96
CA ALA A 195 3.82 2.82 3.76
C ALA A 195 4.45 2.11 4.96
N ALA A 196 4.17 2.57 6.18
CA ALA A 196 4.68 1.94 7.41
C ALA A 196 4.22 0.47 7.52
N TRP A 197 2.96 0.18 7.18
CA TRP A 197 2.44 -1.19 7.19
C TRP A 197 3.13 -2.11 6.19
N LEU A 198 3.36 -1.64 4.96
CA LEU A 198 4.05 -2.42 3.93
C LEU A 198 5.50 -2.72 4.33
N LEU A 199 6.21 -1.71 4.84
CA LEU A 199 7.61 -1.82 5.25
C LEU A 199 7.77 -2.73 6.47
N ASP A 200 6.94 -2.57 7.51
CA ASP A 200 6.94 -3.44 8.70
C ASP A 200 6.69 -4.90 8.32
N PHE A 201 5.72 -5.16 7.44
CA PHE A 201 5.47 -6.52 6.95
C PHE A 201 6.70 -7.13 6.28
N ALA A 202 7.33 -6.39 5.35
CA ALA A 202 8.48 -6.89 4.61
C ALA A 202 9.73 -7.06 5.49
N LEU A 203 9.95 -6.19 6.48
CA LEU A 203 11.13 -6.21 7.33
C LEU A 203 11.02 -7.20 8.49
N HIS A 204 9.83 -7.32 9.10
CA HIS A 204 9.64 -8.02 10.36
C HIS A 204 8.82 -9.31 10.26
N LYS A 205 8.02 -9.48 9.19
CA LYS A 205 7.17 -10.67 9.00
C LYS A 205 7.65 -11.61 7.89
N GLN A 206 8.73 -11.26 7.21
CA GLN A 206 9.20 -11.95 6.02
C GLN A 206 10.71 -12.24 6.12
N SER A 207 11.14 -13.40 5.61
CA SER A 207 12.57 -13.73 5.53
C SER A 207 13.30 -12.72 4.64
N ARG A 208 14.44 -12.20 5.11
CA ARG A 208 15.30 -11.26 4.38
C ARG A 208 16.55 -11.92 3.79
N LYS A 209 16.61 -13.26 3.81
CA LYS A 209 17.77 -14.00 3.27
C LYS A 209 17.94 -13.69 1.79
N GLY A 210 19.15 -13.26 1.39
CA GLY A 210 19.49 -12.93 0.01
C GLY A 210 19.07 -11.52 -0.44
N VAL A 211 18.47 -10.72 0.43
CA VAL A 211 18.16 -9.31 0.14
C VAL A 211 19.40 -8.46 0.35
N GLU A 212 19.65 -7.53 -0.57
CA GLU A 212 20.74 -6.56 -0.49
C GLU A 212 20.66 -5.71 0.79
N GLU A 213 21.78 -5.59 1.52
CA GLU A 213 21.80 -4.88 2.80
C GLU A 213 21.48 -3.38 2.65
N MET A 214 21.94 -2.76 1.55
CA MET A 214 21.62 -1.37 1.23
C MET A 214 20.10 -1.16 1.14
N ARG A 215 19.39 -2.09 0.50
CA ARG A 215 17.93 -2.05 0.35
C ARG A 215 17.23 -2.20 1.70
N VAL A 216 17.70 -3.13 2.53
CA VAL A 216 17.19 -3.31 3.90
C VAL A 216 17.32 -2.00 4.68
N ARG A 217 18.49 -1.35 4.65
CA ARG A 217 18.73 -0.08 5.34
C ARG A 217 17.82 1.05 4.83
N GLN A 218 17.63 1.17 3.52
CA GLN A 218 16.68 2.14 2.93
C GLN A 218 15.25 1.92 3.44
N MET A 219 14.81 0.67 3.50
CA MET A 219 13.48 0.33 4.01
C MET A 219 13.33 0.68 5.50
N TYR A 220 14.36 0.45 6.32
CA TYR A 220 14.36 0.86 7.74
C TYR A 220 14.28 2.38 7.91
N VAL A 221 15.06 3.14 7.13
CA VAL A 221 14.98 4.61 7.14
C VAL A 221 13.59 5.08 6.71
N ASN A 222 13.01 4.49 5.67
CA ASN A 222 11.67 4.83 5.21
C ASN A 222 10.59 4.46 6.24
N LEU A 223 10.73 3.33 6.95
CA LEU A 223 9.80 2.92 8.00
C LEU A 223 9.88 3.88 9.19
N ALA A 224 11.09 4.20 9.65
CA ALA A 224 11.31 5.15 10.73
C ALA A 224 10.78 6.55 10.37
N ASN A 225 11.04 7.02 9.15
CA ASN A 225 10.49 8.27 8.62
C ASN A 225 8.95 8.25 8.61
N ALA A 226 8.36 7.15 8.16
CA ALA A 226 6.91 7.01 8.14
C ALA A 226 6.31 7.03 9.55
N LEU A 227 6.89 6.30 10.50
CA LEU A 227 6.46 6.33 11.90
C LEU A 227 6.61 7.75 12.49
N ARG A 228 7.70 8.44 12.18
CA ARG A 228 7.95 9.81 12.65
C ARG A 228 6.86 10.78 12.20
N LYS A 229 6.49 10.73 10.91
CA LYS A 229 5.41 11.52 10.32
C LYS A 229 4.01 11.21 10.86
N MET A 230 3.86 10.12 11.61
CA MET A 230 2.62 9.75 12.31
C MET A 230 2.67 10.13 13.81
N ASP A 231 3.61 10.99 14.20
CA ASP A 231 3.89 11.38 15.59
C ASP A 231 4.29 10.21 16.51
N LYS A 232 4.75 9.09 15.93
CA LYS A 232 5.21 7.90 16.68
C LYS A 232 6.72 7.92 16.89
N LYS A 233 7.20 8.94 17.62
CA LYS A 233 8.63 9.17 17.85
C LYS A 233 9.33 7.95 18.48
N GLU A 234 8.73 7.36 19.51
CA GLU A 234 9.32 6.20 20.20
C GLU A 234 9.42 4.98 19.30
N ASP A 235 8.39 4.70 18.49
CA ASP A 235 8.41 3.56 17.57
C ASP A 235 9.42 3.80 16.43
N SER A 236 9.53 5.04 15.94
CA SER A 236 10.54 5.43 14.96
C SER A 236 11.96 5.18 15.46
N GLU A 237 12.27 5.58 16.70
CA GLU A 237 13.58 5.36 17.31
C GLU A 237 13.85 3.87 17.57
N LYS A 238 12.84 3.10 18.00
CA LYS A 238 12.97 1.63 18.14
C LYS A 238 13.36 0.97 16.82
N VAL A 239 12.71 1.36 15.71
CA VAL A 239 13.01 0.83 14.38
C VAL A 239 14.44 1.17 13.96
N LEU A 240 14.90 2.40 14.20
CA LEU A 240 16.29 2.77 13.91
C LEU A 240 17.28 1.98 14.78
N ALA A 241 16.97 1.73 16.04
CA ALA A 241 17.84 0.99 16.96
C ALA A 241 18.01 -0.50 16.60
N GLU A 242 17.23 -1.05 15.66
CA GLU A 242 17.37 -2.44 15.19
C GLU A 242 18.61 -2.68 14.32
N LEU A 243 19.20 -1.62 13.75
CA LEU A 243 20.39 -1.70 12.93
C LEU A 243 21.54 -0.87 13.53
N ASP A 244 22.77 -1.31 13.27
CA ASP A 244 23.95 -0.49 13.52
C ASP A 244 24.17 0.49 12.36
N TRP A 245 24.25 1.78 12.69
CA TRP A 245 24.46 2.89 11.75
C TRP A 245 25.86 3.53 11.85
N SER A 246 26.73 3.00 12.72
CA SER A 246 28.04 3.59 13.00
C SER A 246 28.95 3.69 11.76
N ALA A 247 28.83 2.73 10.84
CA ALA A 247 29.64 2.63 9.63
C ALA A 247 28.83 2.81 8.33
N THR A 248 27.79 3.66 8.33
CA THR A 248 26.99 3.92 7.13
C THR A 248 27.47 5.14 6.34
N SER A 249 27.18 5.10 5.03
CA SER A 249 27.38 6.21 4.09
C SER A 249 26.68 7.50 4.55
N ILE A 250 27.09 8.62 3.97
CA ILE A 250 26.65 9.95 4.45
C ILE A 250 25.14 10.16 4.25
N ASP A 251 24.56 9.57 3.21
CA ASP A 251 23.12 9.57 2.90
C ASP A 251 22.28 9.00 4.05
N PHE A 252 22.66 7.86 4.63
CA PHE A 252 21.96 7.28 5.78
C PHE A 252 22.12 8.15 7.03
N ARG A 253 23.35 8.62 7.31
CA ARG A 253 23.62 9.43 8.50
C ARG A 253 22.82 10.72 8.51
N ILE A 254 22.77 11.44 7.39
CA ILE A 254 22.01 12.69 7.27
C ILE A 254 20.49 12.43 7.31
N CYS A 255 20.01 11.34 6.73
CA CYS A 255 18.60 10.93 6.84
C CYS A 255 18.20 10.63 8.29
N ILE A 256 19.05 9.93 9.06
CA ILE A 256 18.78 9.59 10.46
C ILE A 256 18.79 10.82 11.36
N ALA A 257 19.78 11.70 11.18
CA ALA A 257 19.82 12.99 11.87
C ALA A 257 18.54 13.78 11.60
N SER A 258 18.08 13.78 10.33
CA SER A 258 16.81 14.36 9.96
C SER A 258 15.65 13.68 10.70
N ILE A 259 15.48 12.35 10.67
CA ILE A 259 14.37 11.64 11.36
C ILE A 259 14.30 11.98 12.86
N ARG A 260 15.46 12.16 13.49
CA ARG A 260 15.58 12.54 14.90
C ARG A 260 15.28 14.02 15.17
N GLU A 261 15.03 14.81 14.13
CA GLU A 261 14.85 16.27 14.14
C GLU A 261 16.09 17.01 14.68
N ASP A 262 17.28 16.41 14.51
CA ASP A 262 18.56 17.04 14.87
C ASP A 262 19.06 17.92 13.73
N VAL A 263 18.48 19.12 13.62
CA VAL A 263 18.78 20.06 12.54
C VAL A 263 20.24 20.49 12.56
N GLU A 264 20.85 20.66 13.74
CA GLU A 264 22.24 21.07 13.87
C GLU A 264 23.18 19.99 13.32
N GLU A 265 22.88 18.71 13.58
CA GLU A 265 23.64 17.60 13.00
C GLU A 265 23.44 17.51 11.48
N VAL A 266 22.22 17.73 10.97
CA VAL A 266 21.98 17.78 9.51
C VAL A 266 22.80 18.89 8.85
N ILE A 267 22.84 20.08 9.44
CA ILE A 267 23.67 21.22 8.99
C ILE A 267 25.16 20.85 8.98
N ARG A 268 25.63 20.17 10.03
CA ARG A 268 27.02 19.72 10.15
C ARG A 268 27.40 18.69 9.08
N LEU A 269 26.48 17.79 8.74
CA LEU A 269 26.69 16.74 7.74
C LEU A 269 26.56 17.23 6.30
N LEU A 270 25.88 18.36 6.06
CA LEU A 270 25.54 18.86 4.73
C LEU A 270 26.75 19.07 3.80
N PRO A 271 27.89 19.65 4.23
CA PRO A 271 29.06 19.80 3.36
C PRO A 271 29.66 18.46 2.93
N ALA A 272 29.67 17.46 3.83
CA ALA A 272 30.14 16.13 3.51
C ALA A 272 29.18 15.40 2.56
N ALA A 273 27.87 15.61 2.70
CA ALA A 273 26.86 15.10 1.79
C ALA A 273 27.05 15.68 0.38
N ALA A 274 27.26 17.00 0.27
CA ALA A 274 27.49 17.69 -0.99
C ALA A 274 28.79 17.25 -1.72
N ALA A 275 29.81 16.86 -0.96
CA ALA A 275 31.07 16.35 -1.51
C ALA A 275 31.03 14.85 -1.87
N SER A 276 29.95 14.15 -1.54
CA SER A 276 29.79 12.71 -1.78
C SER A 276 28.97 12.43 -3.05
N GLU A 277 29.11 11.22 -3.59
CA GLU A 277 28.20 10.70 -4.62
C GLU A 277 26.99 9.94 -4.03
N ASP A 278 26.92 9.82 -2.69
CA ASP A 278 25.91 9.01 -1.99
C ASP A 278 24.52 9.67 -1.99
N ILE A 279 24.44 11.00 -2.08
CA ILE A 279 23.19 11.74 -2.06
C ILE A 279 23.25 12.99 -2.95
N SER A 280 22.26 13.16 -3.81
CA SER A 280 22.16 14.32 -4.68
C SER A 280 21.51 15.53 -3.99
N ILE A 281 21.75 16.72 -4.54
CA ILE A 281 21.03 17.93 -4.12
C ILE A 281 19.51 17.77 -4.27
N ASP A 282 19.05 17.08 -5.30
CA ASP A 282 17.63 16.82 -5.55
C ASP A 282 17.02 15.88 -4.51
N ALA A 283 17.80 14.93 -3.99
CA ALA A 283 17.38 14.10 -2.87
C ALA A 283 17.15 14.94 -1.61
N ILE A 284 18.06 15.86 -1.28
CA ILE A 284 17.91 16.76 -0.13
C ILE A 284 16.69 17.68 -0.29
N ARG A 285 16.41 18.13 -1.52
CA ARG A 285 15.23 18.96 -1.84
C ARG A 285 13.91 18.24 -1.71
N ASN A 286 13.85 16.97 -2.14
CA ASN A 286 12.59 16.29 -2.45
C ASN A 286 12.29 15.08 -1.58
N TRP A 287 13.28 14.46 -0.94
CA TRP A 287 13.02 13.28 -0.13
C TRP A 287 12.16 13.63 1.09
N PRO A 288 11.08 12.87 1.36
CA PRO A 288 10.18 13.16 2.46
C PRO A 288 10.84 13.18 3.84
N VAL A 289 12.00 12.52 3.98
CA VAL A 289 12.79 12.48 5.21
C VAL A 289 13.31 13.86 5.62
N PHE A 290 13.35 14.83 4.72
CA PHE A 290 13.83 16.20 5.01
C PHE A 290 12.69 17.22 5.20
N ASP A 291 11.41 16.81 5.18
CA ASP A 291 10.27 17.73 5.25
C ASP A 291 10.37 18.78 6.37
N TRP A 292 10.71 18.36 7.59
CA TRP A 292 10.77 19.26 8.74
C TRP A 292 12.06 20.10 8.78
N VAL A 293 13.19 19.63 8.25
CA VAL A 293 14.43 20.42 8.23
C VAL A 293 14.36 21.54 7.20
N ARG A 294 13.65 21.32 6.09
CA ARG A 294 13.47 22.32 5.01
C ARG A 294 12.75 23.58 5.49
N SER A 295 11.99 23.51 6.58
CA SER A 295 11.32 24.67 7.20
C SER A 295 12.23 25.49 8.12
N ASN A 296 13.44 25.03 8.44
CA ASN A 296 14.35 25.71 9.35
C ASN A 296 15.24 26.73 8.62
N ASP A 297 15.27 27.98 9.10
CA ASP A 297 16.04 29.06 8.47
C ASP A 297 17.55 28.81 8.45
N LYS A 298 18.12 28.29 9.55
CA LYS A 298 19.56 27.95 9.59
C LYS A 298 19.92 26.87 8.57
N PHE A 299 19.04 25.90 8.37
CA PHE A 299 19.24 24.87 7.35
C PHE A 299 19.21 25.49 5.95
N ARG A 300 18.28 26.41 5.66
CA ARG A 300 18.21 27.10 4.37
C ARG A 300 19.45 27.95 4.09
N ASP A 301 19.93 28.68 5.09
CA ASP A 301 21.16 29.46 4.98
C ASP A 301 22.36 28.54 4.69
N LYS A 302 22.48 27.43 5.44
CA LYS A 302 23.56 26.46 5.21
C LYS A 302 23.44 25.78 3.85
N PHE A 303 22.23 25.46 3.41
CA PHE A 303 21.98 24.88 2.10
C PHE A 303 22.44 25.85 0.99
N PHE A 304 22.11 27.13 1.09
CA PHE A 304 22.59 28.15 0.15
C PHE A 304 24.11 28.29 0.18
N GLU A 305 24.72 28.30 1.35
CA GLU A 305 26.18 28.36 1.51
C GLU A 305 26.89 27.18 0.83
N VAL A 306 26.36 25.96 0.99
CA VAL A 306 26.98 24.73 0.48
C VAL A 306 26.75 24.52 -1.01
N PHE A 307 25.54 24.81 -1.51
CA PHE A 307 25.14 24.48 -2.89
C PHE A 307 25.07 25.69 -3.83
N GLY A 308 25.13 26.92 -3.31
CA GLY A 308 25.01 28.14 -4.11
C GLY A 308 23.61 28.41 -4.70
N GLU A 309 22.62 27.58 -4.34
CA GLU A 309 21.25 27.66 -4.85
C GLU A 309 20.26 27.75 -3.68
N GLN A 310 19.20 28.54 -3.85
CA GLN A 310 18.15 28.62 -2.83
C GLN A 310 17.35 27.31 -2.77
N LEU A 311 16.91 26.96 -1.56
CA LEU A 311 15.97 25.88 -1.37
C LEU A 311 14.57 26.37 -1.79
N ILE A 312 14.15 26.03 -3.00
CA ILE A 312 12.78 26.29 -3.48
C ILE A 312 11.87 25.24 -2.84
N ILE A 313 10.96 25.69 -1.98
CA ILE A 313 9.90 24.84 -1.42
C ILE A 313 8.68 25.05 -2.30
N ASP A 314 8.22 23.99 -2.96
CA ASP A 314 7.03 24.05 -3.82
C ASP A 314 5.84 24.63 -3.05
N PHE A 315 5.27 25.70 -3.61
CA PHE A 315 4.23 26.55 -3.01
C PHE A 315 2.91 25.79 -2.74
N GLU A 316 2.69 24.62 -3.36
CA GLU A 316 1.54 23.76 -3.03
C GLU A 316 1.61 23.18 -1.61
N SER A 317 2.82 23.03 -1.06
CA SER A 317 3.05 22.51 0.29
C SER A 317 2.62 23.51 1.37
N SER A 318 2.78 24.81 1.11
CA SER A 318 2.49 25.90 2.06
C SER A 318 1.02 26.33 2.06
N LEU A 319 0.24 25.97 1.04
CA LEU A 319 -1.19 26.25 0.97
C LEU A 319 -2.04 25.31 1.85
N GLN A 320 -1.52 24.13 2.21
CA GLN A 320 -2.26 23.14 3.03
C GLN A 320 -2.13 23.38 4.55
N GLU A 321 -1.26 24.28 4.99
CA GLU A 321 -1.06 24.63 6.42
C GLU A 321 -1.80 25.92 6.82
N MET A 322 -2.52 26.57 5.92
CA MET A 322 -3.34 27.71 6.30
C MET A 322 -4.56 27.21 7.08
N PRO A 323 -4.77 27.65 8.35
CA PRO A 323 -6.05 27.43 9.01
C PRO A 323 -7.16 28.06 8.17
N ASP A 324 -8.29 27.34 8.08
CA ASP A 324 -9.49 27.78 7.35
C ASP A 324 -9.72 29.27 7.61
N LYS A 325 -9.62 30.09 6.54
CA LYS A 325 -9.90 31.53 6.66
C LYS A 325 -11.30 31.66 7.27
N PRO A 326 -11.50 32.49 8.32
CA PRO A 326 -12.83 32.73 8.83
C PRO A 326 -13.72 33.24 7.68
N LYS A 327 -14.88 32.62 7.52
CA LYS A 327 -15.91 33.05 6.58
C LYS A 327 -16.09 34.55 6.75
N ARG A 328 -15.86 35.31 5.68
CA ARG A 328 -16.28 36.71 5.64
C ARG A 328 -17.80 36.71 5.73
N ASP A 329 -18.34 37.24 6.82
CA ASP A 329 -19.75 37.60 6.90
C ASP A 329 -20.03 38.60 5.79
N VAL A 330 -20.84 38.17 4.81
CA VAL A 330 -21.39 39.05 3.79
C VAL A 330 -22.56 39.78 4.46
N PRO A 331 -22.54 41.12 4.57
CA PRO A 331 -23.69 41.85 5.10
C PRO A 331 -24.89 41.64 4.19
N GLU A 332 -26.04 41.30 4.78
CA GLU A 332 -27.31 41.29 4.07
C GLU A 332 -27.55 42.67 3.44
N SER A 333 -27.53 42.71 2.11
CA SER A 333 -27.99 43.87 1.37
C SER A 333 -29.50 43.98 1.55
N THR A 334 -29.93 45.00 2.28
CA THR A 334 -31.31 45.49 2.32
C THR A 334 -31.85 45.66 0.90
N VAL A 335 -32.90 44.89 0.59
CA VAL A 335 -33.77 45.11 -0.57
C VAL A 335 -34.72 46.26 -0.22
N HIS A 336 -34.68 47.32 -1.01
CA HIS A 336 -35.77 48.28 -1.16
C HIS A 336 -36.57 47.94 -2.41
#